data_AF-A0A3B8I3J9-F1
#
_entry.id   AF-A0A3B8I3J9-F1
#
_cell.length_a   1.000
_cell.length_b   1.000
_cell.length_c   1.000
_cell.angle_alpha   90.00
_cell.angle_beta   90.00
_cell.angle_gamma   90.00
#
_symmetry.space_group_name_H-M   'P 1'
#
loop_
_entity.id
_entity.type
_entity.pdbx_description
1 polymer ?
#
loop_
_entity_poly.entity_id
_entity_poly.type
_entity_poly.pdbx_seq_one_letter_code
_entity_poly.pdbx_strand_id
1 'polypeptide(L)'
;QPYPTTTGVRGEAVLGLSDATLMALSHYEQGHYAQAIPYWRESIAEDSTQAMSRLLYSICLLETDSLPQAEALLNMLSRDTGHTLQGPTWWYLAVAQERQANPESAQQSLEHLSTLNEGIWSTQAIGLIK
;
A
#
# COMPACT_ATOMS: atom_id res chain seq x y z
N GLN A 1 15.68 0.45 -3.50
CA GLN A 1 15.70 0.06 -2.07
C GLN A 1 14.52 -0.87 -1.83
N PRO A 2 14.64 -1.96 -1.05
CA PRO A 2 13.47 -2.75 -0.68
C PRO A 2 12.75 -2.08 0.50
N TYR A 3 11.43 -2.08 0.45
CA TYR A 3 10.50 -1.44 1.38
C TYR A 3 10.68 -1.90 2.85
N PRO A 4 10.34 -1.07 3.86
CA PRO A 4 10.44 -1.44 5.26
C PRO A 4 9.50 -2.61 5.61
N THR A 5 10.01 -3.60 6.34
CA THR A 5 9.28 -4.81 6.76
C THR A 5 8.33 -4.56 7.95
N THR A 6 7.16 -5.21 7.93
CA THR A 6 6.06 -5.12 8.91
C THR A 6 6.20 -6.07 10.11
N THR A 7 7.43 -6.45 10.49
CA THR A 7 7.76 -7.58 11.39
C THR A 7 7.23 -7.50 12.84
N GLY A 8 6.44 -6.47 13.21
CA GLY A 8 6.02 -6.19 14.59
C GLY A 8 4.67 -6.76 15.04
N VAL A 9 3.85 -7.39 14.20
CA VAL A 9 2.41 -7.63 14.52
C VAL A 9 2.07 -9.08 14.92
N ARG A 10 3.05 -10.00 14.95
CA ARG A 10 2.79 -11.46 14.97
C ARG A 10 2.38 -12.11 16.31
N GLY A 11 2.28 -11.37 17.42
CA GLY A 11 2.08 -11.98 18.74
C GLY A 11 0.64 -12.38 19.10
N GLU A 12 -0.34 -11.50 18.84
CA GLU A 12 -1.68 -11.62 19.47
C GLU A 12 -2.85 -11.43 18.48
N ALA A 13 -2.58 -11.14 17.20
CA ALA A 13 -3.60 -10.70 16.23
C ALA A 13 -4.13 -11.78 15.27
N VAL A 14 -3.79 -13.06 15.46
CA VAL A 14 -4.24 -14.14 14.54
C VAL A 14 -5.72 -14.52 14.78
N LEU A 15 -6.29 -14.17 15.93
CA LEU A 15 -7.70 -14.40 16.22
C LEU A 15 -8.55 -13.32 15.55
N GLY A 16 -8.97 -13.56 14.30
CA GLY A 16 -9.91 -12.70 13.57
C GLY A 16 -9.52 -12.37 12.13
N LEU A 17 -8.32 -12.77 11.68
CA LEU A 17 -7.95 -12.69 10.27
C LEU A 17 -8.55 -13.87 9.51
N SER A 18 -9.05 -13.62 8.31
CA SER A 18 -9.52 -14.70 7.44
C SER A 18 -8.36 -15.55 6.92
N ASP A 19 -8.65 -16.80 6.54
CA ASP A 19 -7.68 -17.71 5.93
C ASP A 19 -7.03 -17.07 4.69
N ALA A 20 -7.84 -16.36 3.89
CA ALA A 20 -7.36 -15.58 2.75
C ALA A 20 -6.32 -14.53 3.17
N THR A 21 -6.59 -13.78 4.24
CA THR A 21 -5.65 -12.77 4.77
C THR A 21 -4.33 -13.38 5.23
N LEU A 22 -4.38 -14.53 5.91
CA LEU A 22 -3.18 -15.25 6.37
C LEU A 22 -2.35 -15.79 5.19
N MET A 23 -3.01 -16.38 4.18
CA MET A 23 -2.34 -16.87 2.98
C MET A 23 -1.71 -15.74 2.17
N ALA A 24 -2.41 -14.61 2.03
CA ALA A 24 -1.91 -13.44 1.33
C ALA A 24 -0.66 -12.87 2.01
N LEU A 25 -0.68 -12.74 3.34
CA LEU A 25 0.48 -12.31 4.14
C LEU A 25 1.66 -13.26 3.97
N SER A 26 1.44 -14.57 4.05
CA SER A 26 2.49 -15.57 3.91
C SER A 26 3.21 -15.47 2.56
N HIS A 27 2.46 -15.35 1.45
CA HIS A 27 3.06 -15.16 0.13
C HIS A 27 3.74 -13.80 -0.02
N TYR A 28 3.12 -12.72 0.51
CA TYR A 28 3.68 -11.37 0.47
C TYR A 28 5.03 -11.28 1.18
N GLU A 29 5.14 -11.83 2.40
CA GLU A 29 6.38 -11.83 3.19
C GLU A 29 7.51 -12.64 2.55
N GLN A 30 7.16 -13.62 1.72
CA GLN A 30 8.12 -14.40 0.91
C GLN A 30 8.50 -13.71 -0.41
N GLY A 31 7.96 -12.52 -0.70
CA GLY A 31 8.14 -11.82 -1.97
C GLY A 31 7.40 -12.45 -3.15
N HIS A 32 6.51 -13.41 -2.89
CA HIS A 32 5.70 -14.08 -3.91
C HIS A 32 4.45 -13.25 -4.26
N TYR A 33 4.65 -12.01 -4.70
CA TYR A 33 3.57 -11.03 -4.91
C TYR A 33 2.46 -11.53 -5.85
N ALA A 34 2.83 -12.18 -6.96
CA ALA A 34 1.86 -12.76 -7.90
C ALA A 34 0.98 -13.84 -7.27
N GLN A 35 1.52 -14.61 -6.32
CA GLN A 35 0.77 -15.64 -5.59
C GLN A 35 -0.09 -15.03 -4.48
N ALA A 36 0.31 -13.89 -3.91
CA ALA A 36 -0.46 -13.19 -2.88
C ALA A 36 -1.73 -12.51 -3.42
N ILE A 37 -1.69 -12.02 -4.67
CA ILE A 37 -2.80 -11.29 -5.33
C ILE A 37 -4.17 -11.97 -5.21
N PRO A 38 -4.35 -13.26 -5.58
CA PRO A 38 -5.67 -13.89 -5.50
C PRO A 38 -6.23 -13.92 -4.07
N TYR A 39 -5.38 -14.13 -3.07
CA TYR A 39 -5.76 -14.15 -1.66
C TYR A 39 -6.08 -12.75 -1.12
N TRP A 40 -5.33 -11.73 -1.55
CA TRP A 40 -5.66 -10.34 -1.20
C TRP A 40 -7.00 -9.91 -1.78
N ARG A 41 -7.30 -10.29 -3.02
CA ARG A 41 -8.58 -10.03 -3.66
C ARG A 41 -9.73 -10.69 -2.91
N GLU A 42 -9.53 -11.92 -2.43
CA GLU A 42 -10.51 -12.64 -1.59
C GLU A 42 -10.70 -11.93 -0.24
N SER A 43 -9.62 -11.61 0.47
CA SER A 43 -9.64 -10.88 1.75
C SER A 43 -10.42 -9.55 1.66
N ILE A 44 -10.21 -8.77 0.60
CA ILE A 44 -10.92 -7.49 0.37
C ILE A 44 -12.38 -7.72 -0.01
N ALA A 45 -12.72 -8.84 -0.64
CA ALA A 45 -14.11 -9.18 -0.96
C ALA A 45 -14.90 -9.59 0.30
N GLU A 46 -14.25 -10.25 1.26
CA GLU A 46 -14.83 -10.64 2.54
C GLU A 46 -15.09 -9.44 3.45
N ASP A 47 -14.08 -8.58 3.60
CA ASP A 47 -14.23 -7.31 4.30
C ASP A 47 -13.51 -6.21 3.54
N SER A 48 -14.32 -5.43 2.83
CA SER A 48 -13.80 -4.33 2.06
C SER A 48 -13.13 -3.30 2.97
N THR A 49 -13.58 -3.06 4.20
CA THR A 49 -13.10 -1.94 5.04
C THR A 49 -11.64 -2.06 5.50
N GLN A 50 -10.99 -3.20 5.26
CA GLN A 50 -9.60 -3.44 5.64
C GLN A 50 -8.61 -2.63 4.79
N ALA A 51 -8.32 -1.40 5.24
CA ALA A 51 -7.35 -0.51 4.62
C ALA A 51 -5.96 -1.16 4.42
N MET A 52 -5.51 -1.97 5.39
CA MET A 52 -4.23 -2.68 5.29
C MET A 52 -4.23 -3.70 4.15
N SER A 53 -5.27 -4.53 4.03
CA SER A 53 -5.38 -5.51 2.94
C SER A 53 -5.37 -4.83 1.58
N ARG A 54 -6.09 -3.70 1.43
CA ARG A 54 -6.07 -2.90 0.20
C ARG A 54 -4.69 -2.32 -0.10
N LEU A 55 -3.98 -1.80 0.90
CA LEU A 55 -2.63 -1.27 0.73
C LEU A 55 -1.66 -2.37 0.29
N LEU A 56 -1.62 -3.50 0.99
CA LEU A 56 -0.75 -4.63 0.66
C LEU A 56 -1.07 -5.24 -0.71
N TYR A 57 -2.36 -5.29 -1.06
CA TYR A 57 -2.77 -5.68 -2.41
C TYR A 57 -2.23 -4.72 -3.47
N SER A 58 -2.35 -3.41 -3.24
CA SER A 58 -1.82 -2.38 -4.14
C SER A 58 -0.32 -2.53 -4.35
N ILE A 59 0.43 -2.85 -3.29
CA ILE A 59 1.87 -3.12 -3.39
C ILE A 59 2.14 -4.37 -4.22
N CYS A 60 1.39 -5.46 -4.02
CA CYS A 60 1.54 -6.65 -4.88
C CYS A 60 1.28 -6.34 -6.35
N LEU A 61 0.30 -5.47 -6.64
CA LEU A 61 0.02 -5.01 -8.01
C LEU A 61 1.17 -4.17 -8.58
N LEU A 62 1.80 -3.30 -7.78
CA LEU A 62 3.00 -2.57 -8.19
C LEU A 62 4.16 -3.50 -8.51
N GLU A 63 4.44 -4.47 -7.64
CA GLU A 63 5.54 -5.42 -7.82
C GLU A 63 5.34 -6.34 -9.03
N THR A 64 4.09 -6.54 -9.45
CA THR A 64 3.72 -7.33 -10.64
C THR A 64 3.42 -6.47 -11.87
N ASP A 65 3.79 -5.19 -11.83
CA ASP A 65 3.65 -4.22 -12.93
C ASP A 65 2.19 -3.98 -13.40
N SER A 66 1.22 -4.30 -12.55
CA SER A 66 -0.20 -4.00 -12.75
C SER A 66 -0.53 -2.57 -12.31
N LEU A 67 0.22 -1.60 -12.85
CA LEU A 67 0.25 -0.21 -12.37
C LEU A 67 -1.12 0.51 -12.38
N PRO A 68 -1.96 0.40 -13.43
CA PRO A 68 -3.25 1.09 -13.43
C PRO A 68 -4.20 0.58 -12.34
N GLN A 69 -4.12 -0.71 -12.01
CA GLN A 69 -4.95 -1.31 -10.95
C GLN A 69 -4.45 -0.88 -9.57
N ALA A 70 -3.13 -0.84 -9.37
CA ALA A 70 -2.53 -0.34 -8.14
C ALA A 70 -2.90 1.12 -7.89
N GLU A 71 -2.75 1.98 -8.90
CA GLU A 71 -3.10 3.40 -8.80
C GLU A 71 -4.58 3.60 -8.49
N ALA A 72 -5.48 2.86 -9.16
CA ALA A 72 -6.91 2.96 -8.89
C ALA A 72 -7.25 2.62 -7.43
N LEU A 73 -6.64 1.56 -6.90
CA LEU A 73 -6.87 1.13 -5.51
C LEU A 73 -6.31 2.13 -4.49
N LEU A 74 -5.10 2.64 -4.74
CA LEU A 74 -4.46 3.66 -3.90
C LEU A 74 -5.20 5.00 -3.94
N ASN A 75 -5.74 5.40 -5.08
CA ASN A 75 -6.58 6.59 -5.21
C ASN A 75 -7.90 6.47 -4.45
N MET A 76 -8.47 5.26 -4.36
CA MET A 76 -9.65 5.03 -3.52
C MET A 76 -9.27 5.11 -2.04
N LEU A 77 -8.15 4.49 -1.66
CA LEU A 77 -7.67 4.46 -0.29
C LEU A 77 -7.25 5.85 0.20
N SER A 78 -6.62 6.68 -0.64
CA SER A 78 -6.18 8.03 -0.28
C SER A 78 -7.34 8.99 0.02
N ARG A 79 -8.54 8.70 -0.50
CA ARG A 79 -9.77 9.46 -0.22
C ARG A 79 -10.45 9.01 1.07
N ASP A 80 -10.13 7.82 1.58
CA ASP A 80 -10.66 7.29 2.83
C ASP A 80 -9.81 7.78 4.00
N THR A 81 -10.22 8.86 4.64
CA THR A 81 -9.49 9.44 5.79
C THR A 81 -9.74 8.71 7.11
N GLY A 82 -10.52 7.61 7.10
CA GLY A 82 -10.88 6.86 8.30
C GLY A 82 -9.77 5.96 8.87
N HIS A 83 -8.64 5.83 8.16
CA HIS A 83 -7.54 4.94 8.55
C HIS A 83 -6.21 5.68 8.79
N THR A 84 -5.32 5.05 9.55
CA THR A 84 -3.99 5.58 9.91
C THR A 84 -2.90 5.36 8.84
N LEU A 85 -3.25 4.78 7.69
CA LEU A 85 -2.31 4.44 6.61
C LEU A 85 -2.19 5.54 5.54
N GLN A 86 -2.47 6.80 5.86
CA GLN A 86 -2.45 7.90 4.89
C GLN A 86 -1.05 8.05 4.27
N GLY A 87 0.00 8.15 5.08
CA GLY A 87 1.37 8.32 4.63
C GLY A 87 1.84 7.25 3.64
N PRO A 88 1.76 5.95 4.01
CA PRO A 88 2.06 4.87 3.08
C PRO A 88 1.20 4.90 1.80
N THR A 89 -0.09 5.23 1.91
CA THR A 89 -0.99 5.27 0.75
C THR A 89 -0.55 6.32 -0.25
N TRP A 90 -0.29 7.55 0.19
CA TRP A 90 0.18 8.64 -0.68
C TRP A 90 1.57 8.36 -1.26
N TRP A 91 2.44 7.73 -0.49
CA TRP A 91 3.76 7.29 -0.97
C TRP A 91 3.63 6.29 -2.13
N TYR A 92 2.90 5.20 -1.94
CA TYR A 92 2.75 4.18 -2.98
C TYR A 92 1.95 4.71 -4.18
N LEU A 93 1.05 5.66 -3.99
CA LEU A 93 0.36 6.34 -5.09
C LEU A 93 1.35 7.13 -5.95
N ALA A 94 2.25 7.89 -5.33
CA ALA A 94 3.31 8.60 -6.05
C ALA A 94 4.21 7.63 -6.84
N VAL A 95 4.59 6.50 -6.23
CA VAL A 95 5.37 5.44 -6.91
C VAL A 95 4.62 4.85 -8.10
N ALA A 96 3.33 4.59 -7.96
CA ALA A 96 2.48 4.08 -9.06
C ALA A 96 2.44 5.06 -10.24
N GLN A 97 2.34 6.36 -9.95
CA GLN A 97 2.26 7.43 -10.94
C GLN A 97 3.60 7.67 -11.64
N GLU A 98 4.70 7.67 -10.87
CA GLU A 98 6.06 7.80 -11.42
C GLU A 98 6.37 6.66 -12.40
N ARG A 99 6.07 5.41 -12.01
CA ARG A 99 6.27 4.23 -12.87
C ARG A 99 5.42 4.23 -14.13
N GLN A 100 4.30 4.96 -14.13
CA GLN A 100 3.46 5.17 -15.30
C GLN A 100 3.86 6.39 -16.14
N ALA A 101 5.02 7.01 -15.86
CA ALA A 101 5.47 8.24 -16.50
C ALA A 101 4.49 9.42 -16.36
N ASN A 102 3.79 9.50 -15.21
CA ASN A 102 2.93 10.61 -14.82
C ASN A 102 3.60 11.44 -13.69
N PRO A 103 4.70 12.16 -13.97
CA PRO A 103 5.49 12.84 -12.94
C PRO A 103 4.74 13.98 -12.23
N GLU A 104 3.83 14.67 -12.93
CA GLU A 104 3.03 15.76 -12.32
C GLU A 104 2.11 15.23 -11.21
N SER A 105 1.42 14.12 -11.48
CA SER A 105 0.55 13.49 -10.47
C SER A 105 1.38 12.91 -9.32
N ALA A 106 2.52 12.29 -9.63
CA ALA A 106 3.43 11.79 -8.60
C ALA A 106 3.91 12.91 -7.67
N GLN A 107 4.28 14.06 -8.23
CA GLN A 107 4.69 15.23 -7.47
C GLN A 107 3.55 15.75 -6.57
N GLN A 108 2.32 15.84 -7.08
CA GLN A 108 1.16 16.24 -6.26
C GLN A 108 0.93 15.29 -5.08
N SER A 109 1.08 13.99 -5.29
CA SER A 109 0.96 12.97 -4.24
C SER A 109 2.06 13.13 -3.17
N LEU A 110 3.30 13.40 -3.58
CA LEU A 110 4.41 13.67 -2.66
C LEU A 110 4.26 14.99 -1.90
N GLU A 111 3.77 16.04 -2.57
CA GLU A 111 3.46 17.32 -1.93
C GLU A 111 2.39 17.13 -0.87
N HIS A 112 1.31 16.40 -1.18
CA HIS A 112 0.29 16.07 -0.19
C HIS A 112 0.89 15.30 1.00
N LEU A 113 1.70 14.28 0.72
CA LEU A 113 2.40 13.51 1.75
C LEU A 113 3.30 14.38 2.63
N SER A 114 3.97 15.39 2.07
CA SER A 114 4.81 16.33 2.83
C SER A 114 4.01 17.17 3.84
N THR A 115 2.72 17.41 3.57
CA THR A 115 1.83 18.11 4.50
C THR A 115 1.28 17.22 5.61
N LEU A 116 1.30 15.90 5.41
CA LEU A 116 0.94 14.94 6.46
C LEU A 116 2.05 14.95 7.51
N ASN A 117 1.72 15.30 8.76
CA ASN A 117 2.68 15.30 9.87
C ASN A 117 2.97 13.86 10.37
N GLU A 118 3.23 12.93 9.44
CA GLU A 118 3.31 11.48 9.69
C GLU A 118 4.75 10.94 9.67
N GLY A 119 5.67 11.66 10.31
CA GLY A 119 7.01 11.15 10.64
C GLY A 119 7.89 10.84 9.42
N ILE A 120 8.28 9.57 9.26
CA ILE A 120 9.34 9.20 8.30
C ILE A 120 8.88 9.37 6.84
N TRP A 121 7.59 9.20 6.55
CA TRP A 121 7.06 9.28 5.18
C TRP A 121 7.08 10.71 4.65
N SER A 122 6.67 11.69 5.46
CA SER A 122 6.73 13.10 5.08
C SER A 122 8.17 13.60 4.98
N THR A 123 9.07 13.12 5.84
CA THR A 123 10.51 13.43 5.76
C THR A 123 11.13 12.90 4.47
N GLN A 124 10.80 11.66 4.09
CA GLN A 124 11.25 11.06 2.82
C GLN A 124 10.68 11.81 1.61
N ALA A 125 9.39 12.17 1.63
CA ALA A 125 8.76 12.95 0.56
C ALA A 125 9.44 14.31 0.36
N ILE A 126 9.70 15.06 1.44
CA ILE A 126 10.40 16.36 1.37
C ILE A 126 11.80 16.22 0.75
N GLY A 127 12.49 15.10 0.99
CA GLY A 127 13.79 14.83 0.40
C GLY A 127 13.74 14.57 -1.11
N LEU A 128 12.61 14.11 -1.65
CA LEU A 128 12.42 13.81 -3.07
C LEU A 128 11.87 14.99 -3.88
N ILE A 129 11.27 15.99 -3.24
CA ILE A 129 10.67 17.18 -3.89
C ILE A 129 11.73 18.29 -4.18
N LYS A 130 12.94 18.21 -3.61
CA LYS A 130 14.00 19.22 -3.73
C LYS A 130 14.99 18.92 -4.85
#